data_AF-A0A2K5P081-F1
#
_entry.id   AF-A0A2K5P081-F1
#
_cell.length_a   1.000
_cell.length_b   1.000
_cell.length_c   1.000
_cell.angle_alpha   90.00
_cell.angle_beta   90.00
_cell.angle_gamma   90.00
#
_symmetry.space_group_name_H-M   'P 1'
#
loop_
_entity.id
_entity.type
_entity.pdbx_description
1 polymer ?
#
loop_
_entity_poly.entity_id
_entity_poly.type
_entity_poly.pdbx_seq_one_letter_code
_entity_poly.pdbx_strand_id
1 'polypeptide(L)'
;MATSMAAASGRFESAKSIEERKEQTRNARAEVLRQAKANFEKEERRKELKRLRGEDTWMLPDVNERLEQFSQEHSVKKKKKNKHLKKAKKEKKKKSKKQKYEKNNESSDSSSSSEDEWVEAVPSQTPDKERAWKMGTAENQNKLFMRMASKFMGKTDGDYYTLDDMFVSKAAERERLGEEEENQRKKAIAEHRSLAAQMEKCLYCFDSSQFPKHLIVAIGVKVYLCLPNVRSLTEGHCLIVPLQHHRAATLLDEDIWEEIQMFRKSLVKMFEDKGLDCIFLETNMGMKKQYHMVYECIPLPKEVGDMAPIYFKKAIMESDEEWSMNKKLIDLSSKDIRKSVPRGLPYFSVDFGLHGGFAHVIEDQHKFPHYFGKEIIGGMLDIEPRLWRKGIRESFEDQRKKALQFAQWWKPYDFTKSKSC
;
A
#
# COMPACT_ATOMS: atom_id res chain seq x y z
N MET A 1 24.54 34.19 48.53
CA MET A 1 24.53 32.73 48.38
C MET A 1 23.24 32.19 48.98
N ALA A 2 22.36 31.60 48.19
CA ALA A 2 21.32 30.69 48.64
C ALA A 2 20.83 29.88 47.43
N THR A 3 21.50 28.76 47.18
CA THR A 3 21.13 27.74 46.19
C THR A 3 19.94 26.94 46.72
N SER A 4 18.78 27.05 46.09
CA SER A 4 17.64 26.16 46.37
C SER A 4 17.85 24.85 45.61
N MET A 5 18.19 23.78 46.32
CA MET A 5 18.24 22.43 45.79
C MET A 5 16.83 21.90 45.55
N ALA A 6 16.51 21.57 44.30
CA ALA A 6 15.30 20.84 43.96
C ALA A 6 15.43 19.39 44.48
N ALA A 7 14.80 19.09 45.62
CA ALA A 7 14.69 17.73 46.13
C ALA A 7 13.83 16.90 45.17
N ALA A 8 14.36 15.77 44.69
CA ALA A 8 13.57 14.75 44.03
C ALA A 8 12.57 14.18 45.04
N SER A 9 11.36 14.71 45.06
CA SER A 9 10.26 14.18 45.86
C SER A 9 9.88 12.80 45.33
N GLY A 10 10.40 11.74 45.95
CA GLY A 10 9.88 10.39 45.76
C GLY A 10 8.39 10.39 46.12
N ARG A 11 7.51 10.21 45.13
CA ARG A 11 6.07 10.08 45.37
C ARG A 11 5.83 8.81 46.17
N PHE A 12 5.61 8.96 47.47
CA PHE A 12 5.23 7.84 48.34
C PHE A 12 3.75 7.54 48.11
N GLU A 13 3.46 6.54 47.27
CA GLU A 13 2.09 6.07 47.04
C GLU A 13 1.71 5.03 48.10
N SER A 14 0.51 5.14 48.68
CA SER A 14 0.02 4.17 49.66
C SER A 14 -0.30 2.83 48.99
N ALA A 15 -0.10 1.71 49.70
CA ALA A 15 -0.40 0.37 49.17
C ALA A 15 -1.87 0.23 48.71
N LYS A 16 -2.81 0.94 49.36
CA LYS A 16 -4.22 0.99 48.97
C LYS A 16 -4.43 1.69 47.62
N SER A 17 -3.75 2.82 47.38
CA SER A 17 -3.83 3.55 46.10
C SER A 17 -3.28 2.73 44.93
N ILE A 18 -2.22 1.95 45.17
CA ILE A 18 -1.66 1.03 44.17
C ILE A 18 -2.64 -0.11 43.86
N GLU A 19 -3.30 -0.68 44.86
CA GLU A 19 -4.25 -1.77 44.67
C GLU A 19 -5.53 -1.30 43.97
N GLU A 20 -6.06 -0.13 44.32
CA GLU A 20 -7.19 0.50 43.62
C GLU A 20 -6.85 0.77 42.15
N ARG A 21 -5.65 1.29 41.84
CA ARG A 21 -5.23 1.50 40.45
C ARG A 21 -5.12 0.17 39.69
N LYS A 22 -4.59 -0.89 40.32
CA LYS A 22 -4.53 -2.23 39.73
C LYS A 22 -5.93 -2.81 39.49
N GLU A 23 -6.86 -2.57 40.39
CA GLU A 23 -8.26 -3.00 40.26
C GLU A 23 -8.98 -2.22 39.15
N GLN A 24 -8.83 -0.90 39.09
CA GLN A 24 -9.32 -0.08 37.97
C GLN A 24 -8.74 -0.55 36.63
N THR A 25 -7.45 -0.88 36.59
CA THR A 25 -6.80 -1.42 35.39
C THR A 25 -7.35 -2.80 35.02
N ARG A 26 -7.64 -3.67 36.00
CA ARG A 26 -8.29 -4.97 35.79
C ARG A 26 -9.70 -4.82 35.25
N ASN A 27 -10.50 -3.92 35.84
CA ASN A 27 -11.87 -3.64 35.41
C ASN A 27 -11.91 -3.03 34.01
N ALA A 28 -11.01 -2.09 33.69
CA ALA A 28 -10.88 -1.54 32.35
C ALA A 28 -10.50 -2.61 31.32
N ARG A 29 -9.56 -3.52 31.64
CA ARG A 29 -9.20 -4.65 30.77
C ARG A 29 -10.37 -5.62 30.57
N ALA A 30 -11.09 -5.95 31.64
CA ALA A 30 -12.25 -6.82 31.57
C ALA A 30 -13.37 -6.21 30.70
N GLU A 31 -13.60 -4.91 30.81
CA GLU A 31 -14.58 -4.20 29.98
C GLU A 31 -14.16 -4.19 28.51
N VAL A 32 -12.89 -3.95 28.20
CA VAL A 32 -12.37 -4.05 26.82
C VAL A 32 -12.55 -5.46 26.26
N LEU A 33 -12.28 -6.50 27.05
CA LEU A 33 -12.50 -7.89 26.63
C LEU A 33 -13.99 -8.19 26.40
N ARG A 34 -14.87 -7.69 27.26
CA ARG A 34 -16.33 -7.84 27.12
C ARG A 34 -16.83 -7.14 25.86
N GLN A 35 -16.37 -5.92 25.60
CA GLN A 35 -16.70 -5.17 24.36
C GLN A 35 -16.16 -5.89 23.12
N ALA A 36 -14.94 -6.43 23.17
CA ALA A 36 -14.37 -7.20 22.08
C ALA A 36 -15.18 -8.48 21.79
N LYS A 37 -15.58 -9.22 22.83
CA LYS A 37 -16.42 -10.42 22.71
C LYS A 37 -17.80 -10.08 22.12
N ALA A 38 -18.45 -9.03 22.61
CA ALA A 38 -19.74 -8.60 22.09
C ALA A 38 -19.66 -8.13 20.62
N ASN A 39 -18.58 -7.44 20.24
CA ASN A 39 -18.35 -7.03 18.85
C ASN A 39 -18.11 -8.25 17.95
N PHE A 40 -17.33 -9.23 18.41
CA PHE A 40 -17.10 -10.49 17.71
C PHE A 40 -18.41 -11.26 17.48
N GLU A 41 -19.22 -11.44 18.53
CA GLU A 41 -20.53 -12.12 18.41
C GLU A 41 -21.52 -11.39 17.50
N LYS A 42 -21.50 -10.05 17.49
CA LYS A 42 -22.28 -9.25 16.54
C LYS A 42 -21.80 -9.44 15.11
N GLU A 43 -20.48 -9.52 14.91
CA GLU A 43 -19.88 -9.73 13.60
C GLU A 43 -20.17 -11.13 13.05
N GLU A 44 -20.06 -12.17 13.88
CA GLU A 44 -20.43 -13.54 13.52
C GLU A 44 -21.91 -13.65 13.14
N ARG A 45 -22.83 -13.10 13.96
CA ARG A 45 -24.25 -13.04 13.58
C ARG A 45 -24.48 -12.32 12.25
N ARG A 46 -23.73 -11.25 11.99
CA ARG A 46 -23.83 -10.54 10.71
C ARG A 46 -23.32 -11.40 9.54
N LYS A 47 -22.25 -12.17 9.72
CA LYS A 47 -21.75 -13.13 8.72
C LYS A 47 -22.75 -14.26 8.47
N GLU A 48 -23.33 -14.83 9.51
CA GLU A 48 -24.37 -15.86 9.36
C GLU A 48 -25.58 -15.34 8.59
N LEU A 49 -26.05 -14.13 8.90
CA LEU A 49 -27.13 -13.48 8.15
C LEU A 49 -26.78 -13.22 6.68
N LYS A 50 -25.51 -12.95 6.36
CA LYS A 50 -25.04 -12.84 4.96
C LYS A 50 -25.02 -14.18 4.26
N ARG A 51 -24.54 -15.23 4.94
CA ARG A 51 -24.55 -16.62 4.43
C ARG A 51 -25.96 -17.12 4.17
N LEU A 52 -26.90 -16.88 5.07
CA LEU A 52 -28.31 -17.23 4.91
C LEU A 52 -28.95 -16.53 3.71
N ARG A 53 -28.54 -15.30 3.41
CA ARG A 53 -28.96 -14.55 2.22
C ARG A 53 -28.25 -14.98 0.94
N GLY A 54 -27.25 -15.87 1.02
CA GLY A 54 -26.46 -16.31 -0.13
C GLY A 54 -25.48 -15.24 -0.65
N GLU A 55 -25.26 -14.16 0.10
CA GLU A 55 -24.43 -13.02 -0.33
C GLU A 55 -22.96 -13.41 -0.52
N ASP A 56 -22.46 -14.35 0.29
CA ASP A 56 -21.06 -14.79 0.26
C ASP A 56 -20.75 -15.76 -0.90
N THR A 57 -21.78 -16.36 -1.51
CA THR A 57 -21.64 -17.44 -2.50
C THR A 57 -21.92 -16.96 -3.92
N TRP A 58 -22.73 -15.91 -4.08
CA TRP A 58 -23.16 -15.49 -5.41
C TRP A 58 -22.08 -14.67 -6.13
N MET A 59 -21.72 -15.10 -7.34
CA MET A 59 -20.85 -14.39 -8.28
C MET A 59 -21.41 -14.57 -9.70
N LEU A 60 -21.00 -13.71 -10.63
CA LEU A 60 -21.27 -13.93 -12.05
C LEU A 60 -20.67 -15.28 -12.48
N PRO A 61 -21.42 -16.12 -13.22
CA PRO A 61 -20.95 -17.45 -13.63
C PRO A 61 -19.58 -17.41 -14.34
N ASP A 62 -19.40 -16.44 -15.23
CA ASP A 62 -18.16 -16.23 -15.97
C ASP A 62 -16.95 -15.96 -15.05
N VAL A 63 -17.17 -15.21 -13.97
CA VAL A 63 -16.14 -14.90 -12.97
C VAL A 63 -15.84 -16.14 -12.15
N ASN A 64 -16.86 -16.91 -11.78
CA ASN A 64 -16.69 -18.15 -11.01
C ASN A 64 -15.86 -19.18 -11.79
N GLU A 65 -16.17 -19.40 -13.07
CA GLU A 65 -15.40 -20.31 -13.93
C GLU A 65 -13.93 -19.90 -13.99
N ARG A 66 -13.66 -18.60 -14.10
CA ARG A 66 -12.29 -18.11 -14.20
C ARG A 66 -11.53 -18.20 -12.89
N LEU A 67 -12.17 -17.96 -11.75
CA LEU A 67 -11.56 -18.18 -10.44
C LEU A 67 -11.19 -19.65 -10.24
N GLU A 68 -12.03 -20.57 -10.70
CA GLU A 68 -11.73 -22.01 -10.69
C GLU A 68 -10.51 -22.33 -11.57
N GLN A 69 -10.42 -21.77 -12.79
CA GLN A 69 -9.25 -21.92 -13.66
C GLN A 69 -7.96 -21.39 -13.00
N PHE A 70 -8.01 -20.20 -12.40
CA PHE A 70 -6.89 -19.65 -11.64
C PHE A 70 -6.45 -20.57 -10.51
N SER A 71 -7.41 -21.09 -9.73
CA SER A 71 -7.12 -22.00 -8.63
C SER A 71 -6.41 -23.27 -9.13
N GLN A 72 -6.85 -23.83 -10.27
CA GLN A 72 -6.25 -25.00 -10.90
C GLN A 72 -4.84 -24.69 -11.41
N GLU A 73 -4.63 -23.57 -12.11
CA GLU A 73 -3.31 -23.15 -12.59
C GLU A 73 -2.30 -22.93 -11.45
N HIS A 74 -2.71 -22.21 -10.40
CA HIS A 74 -1.88 -21.98 -9.23
C HIS A 74 -1.56 -23.29 -8.50
N SER A 75 -2.49 -24.25 -8.44
CA SER A 75 -2.23 -25.57 -7.87
C SER A 75 -1.16 -26.36 -8.67
N VAL A 76 -1.21 -26.29 -10.00
CA VAL A 76 -0.24 -26.95 -10.90
C VAL A 76 1.13 -26.28 -10.82
N LYS A 77 1.19 -24.94 -10.83
CA LYS A 77 2.43 -24.16 -10.64
C LYS A 77 3.04 -24.42 -9.25
N LYS A 78 2.23 -24.50 -8.18
CA LYS A 78 2.70 -24.84 -6.82
C LYS A 78 3.24 -26.26 -6.73
N LYS A 79 2.61 -27.24 -7.40
CA LYS A 79 3.13 -28.62 -7.53
C LYS A 79 4.48 -28.66 -8.29
N LYS A 80 4.63 -27.91 -9.39
CA LYS A 80 5.91 -27.81 -10.14
C LYS A 80 7.02 -27.12 -9.33
N LYS A 81 6.73 -25.99 -8.66
CA LYS A 81 7.70 -25.26 -7.82
C LYS A 81 8.16 -26.08 -6.61
N ASN A 82 7.26 -26.82 -5.96
CA ASN A 82 7.63 -27.76 -4.89
C ASN A 82 8.49 -28.92 -5.40
N LYS A 83 8.27 -29.42 -6.62
CA LYS A 83 9.12 -30.45 -7.24
C LYS A 83 10.53 -29.92 -7.51
N HIS A 84 10.65 -28.68 -7.99
CA HIS A 84 11.95 -28.03 -8.24
C HIS A 84 12.71 -27.72 -6.94
N LEU A 85 12.03 -27.23 -5.89
CA LEU A 85 12.61 -27.00 -4.56
C LEU A 85 13.08 -28.30 -3.90
N LYS A 86 12.32 -29.39 -4.04
CA LYS A 86 12.75 -30.73 -3.58
C LYS A 86 13.97 -31.24 -4.35
N LYS A 87 14.06 -30.99 -5.67
CA LYS A 87 15.22 -31.35 -6.51
C LYS A 87 16.48 -30.55 -6.13
N ALA A 88 16.35 -29.23 -5.94
CA ALA A 88 17.44 -28.36 -5.51
C ALA A 88 17.93 -28.66 -4.07
N LYS A 89 17.03 -29.00 -3.14
CA LYS A 89 17.42 -29.49 -1.80
C LYS A 89 18.16 -30.83 -1.88
N LYS A 90 17.77 -31.73 -2.80
CA LYS A 90 18.44 -33.04 -2.99
C LYS A 90 19.83 -32.89 -3.60
N GLU A 91 20.03 -31.90 -4.49
CA GLU A 91 21.35 -31.56 -5.04
C GLU A 91 22.27 -30.86 -4.04
N LYS A 92 21.78 -29.90 -3.25
CA LYS A 92 22.56 -29.28 -2.16
C LYS A 92 22.99 -30.31 -1.10
N LYS A 93 22.12 -31.27 -0.77
CA LYS A 93 22.44 -32.37 0.17
C LYS A 93 23.43 -33.39 -0.41
N LYS A 94 23.50 -33.55 -1.74
CA LYS A 94 24.54 -34.35 -2.42
C LYS A 94 25.89 -33.62 -2.47
N LYS A 95 25.90 -32.29 -2.74
CA LYS A 95 27.13 -31.47 -2.70
C LYS A 95 27.77 -31.42 -1.31
N SER A 96 26.96 -31.26 -0.24
CA SER A 96 27.48 -31.26 1.14
C SER A 96 28.00 -32.64 1.58
N LYS A 97 27.47 -33.73 1.01
CA LYS A 97 27.95 -35.10 1.29
C LYS A 97 29.25 -35.41 0.53
N LYS A 98 29.45 -34.81 -0.63
CA LYS A 98 30.69 -34.94 -1.44
C LYS A 98 31.86 -34.16 -0.82
N GLN A 99 31.62 -32.93 -0.34
CA GLN A 99 32.61 -32.15 0.41
C GLN A 99 33.04 -32.79 1.74
N LYS A 100 32.20 -33.64 2.36
CA LYS A 100 32.56 -34.38 3.58
C LYS A 100 33.40 -35.63 3.30
N TYR A 101 33.39 -36.13 2.05
CA TYR A 101 34.19 -37.28 1.63
C TYR A 101 35.58 -36.86 1.15
N GLU A 102 35.69 -35.69 0.51
CA GLU A 102 36.97 -35.14 0.05
C GLU A 102 37.86 -34.65 1.22
N LYS A 103 37.29 -34.28 2.38
CA LYS A 103 38.08 -33.82 3.54
C LYS A 103 38.67 -34.95 4.41
N ASN A 104 38.35 -36.20 4.11
CA ASN A 104 38.80 -37.37 4.90
C ASN A 104 39.91 -38.18 4.23
N ASN A 105 40.42 -37.77 3.06
CA ASN A 105 41.35 -38.59 2.27
C ASN A 105 42.71 -37.93 1.98
N GLU A 106 43.07 -36.87 2.68
CA GLU A 106 44.42 -36.29 2.63
C GLU A 106 44.95 -36.10 4.05
N SER A 107 45.60 -37.13 4.55
CA SER A 107 46.45 -37.07 5.74
C SER A 107 47.64 -38.03 5.57
N SER A 108 48.76 -37.46 5.13
CA SER A 108 50.18 -37.89 5.21
C SER A 108 50.87 -37.33 3.95
N ASP A 109 51.94 -36.55 3.96
CA ASP A 109 53.09 -36.57 4.86
C ASP A 109 53.97 -35.32 4.60
N SER A 110 54.94 -35.10 5.49
CA SER A 110 56.19 -34.33 5.31
C SER A 110 56.27 -32.83 5.65
N SER A 111 57.26 -32.60 6.50
CA SER A 111 57.85 -31.37 7.04
C SER A 111 58.52 -30.45 6.00
N SER A 112 58.50 -29.14 6.24
CA SER A 112 59.71 -28.29 6.23
C SER A 112 59.40 -26.88 6.71
N SER A 113 60.36 -26.33 7.46
CA SER A 113 60.53 -24.95 7.93
C SER A 113 60.31 -23.90 6.84
N SER A 114 59.66 -22.78 7.18
CA SER A 114 59.68 -21.55 6.37
C SER A 114 59.48 -20.32 7.26
N GLU A 115 60.36 -19.36 7.04
CA GLU A 115 60.64 -18.16 7.84
C GLU A 115 59.54 -17.10 7.68
N ASP A 116 59.32 -16.32 8.74
CA ASP A 116 58.40 -15.18 8.78
C ASP A 116 58.90 -14.02 7.91
N GLU A 117 58.29 -13.83 6.73
CA GLU A 117 58.50 -12.65 5.88
C GLU A 117 57.25 -11.74 5.97
N TRP A 118 57.43 -10.56 6.56
CA TRP A 118 56.39 -9.54 6.68
C TRP A 118 56.08 -8.92 5.32
N VAL A 119 54.92 -9.25 4.75
CA VAL A 119 54.40 -8.59 3.56
C VAL A 119 53.31 -7.60 3.98
N GLU A 120 53.51 -6.32 3.69
CA GLU A 120 52.54 -5.25 3.95
C GLU A 120 51.21 -5.55 3.26
N ALA A 121 50.12 -5.55 4.04
CA ALA A 121 48.78 -5.74 3.53
C ALA A 121 48.36 -4.55 2.64
N VAL A 122 48.21 -4.81 1.35
CA VAL A 122 47.55 -3.90 0.39
C VAL A 122 46.13 -3.61 0.89
N PRO A 123 45.65 -2.36 0.94
CA PRO A 123 44.33 -2.04 1.47
C PRO A 123 43.25 -2.75 0.66
N SER A 124 42.57 -3.71 1.27
CA SER A 124 41.34 -4.24 0.70
C SER A 124 40.32 -3.11 0.63
N GLN A 125 39.90 -2.77 -0.58
CA GLN A 125 38.77 -1.87 -0.81
C GLN A 125 37.59 -2.42 0.00
N THR A 126 37.15 -1.66 0.99
CA THR A 126 36.14 -2.07 1.97
C THR A 126 34.74 -2.16 1.32
N PRO A 127 34.16 -3.34 1.08
CA PRO A 127 32.76 -3.44 0.65
C PRO A 127 31.78 -3.05 1.77
N ASP A 128 32.23 -3.06 3.04
CA ASP A 128 31.39 -2.76 4.20
C ASP A 128 31.11 -1.27 4.37
N LYS A 129 32.07 -0.39 4.05
CA LYS A 129 31.81 1.06 4.08
C LYS A 129 30.79 1.42 3.00
N GLU A 130 30.98 1.02 1.75
CA GLU A 130 30.00 1.30 0.68
C GLU A 130 28.60 0.79 0.99
N ARG A 131 28.47 -0.36 1.66
CA ARG A 131 27.18 -0.88 2.12
C ARG A 131 26.57 -0.04 3.24
N ALA A 132 27.37 0.42 4.19
CA ALA A 132 26.92 1.29 5.28
C ALA A 132 26.47 2.68 4.77
N TRP A 133 27.20 3.31 3.84
CA TRP A 133 26.79 4.57 3.21
C TRP A 133 25.50 4.42 2.38
N LYS A 134 25.28 3.24 1.77
CA LYS A 134 24.01 2.90 1.08
C LYS A 134 22.84 2.63 2.04
N MET A 135 23.10 2.28 3.31
CA MET A 135 22.07 1.95 4.32
C MET A 135 21.62 3.15 5.17
N GLY A 136 22.37 4.25 5.17
CA GLY A 136 21.94 5.53 5.74
C GLY A 136 20.86 6.18 4.88
N THR A 137 19.62 5.72 4.93
CA THR A 137 18.51 6.40 4.26
C THR A 137 18.28 7.79 4.87
N ALA A 138 17.88 8.77 4.05
CA ALA A 138 17.55 10.13 4.51
C ALA A 138 16.53 10.13 5.67
N GLU A 139 15.64 9.14 5.71
CA GLU A 139 14.71 8.92 6.81
C GLU A 139 15.39 8.57 8.14
N ASN A 140 16.51 7.85 8.10
CA ASN A 140 17.29 7.48 9.28
C ASN A 140 18.03 8.72 9.84
N GLN A 141 18.54 9.57 8.95
CA GLN A 141 19.15 10.87 9.31
C GLN A 141 18.11 11.82 9.92
N ASN A 142 16.93 11.96 9.30
CA ASN A 142 15.82 12.77 9.84
C ASN A 142 15.30 12.26 11.20
N LYS A 143 15.24 10.94 11.39
CA LYS A 143 14.87 10.35 12.69
C LYS A 143 15.93 10.63 13.75
N LEU A 144 17.21 10.56 13.40
CA LEU A 144 18.30 10.96 14.28
C LEU A 144 18.15 12.43 14.69
N PHE A 145 17.92 13.31 13.72
CA PHE A 145 17.71 14.74 13.95
C PHE A 145 16.52 15.02 14.88
N MET A 146 15.35 14.43 14.62
CA MET A 146 14.16 14.58 15.49
C MET A 146 14.39 14.02 16.90
N ARG A 147 15.11 12.91 17.02
CA ARG A 147 15.50 12.33 18.33
C ARG A 147 16.49 13.21 19.08
N MET A 148 17.31 13.99 18.37
CA MET A 148 18.24 14.96 18.95
C MET A 148 17.49 16.23 19.39
N ALA A 149 16.64 16.80 18.54
CA ALA A 149 15.84 17.99 18.85
C ALA A 149 14.93 17.79 20.09
N SER A 150 14.27 16.63 20.19
CA SER A 150 13.37 16.31 21.32
C SER A 150 14.09 16.11 22.66
N LYS A 151 15.40 15.84 22.68
CA LYS A 151 16.18 15.65 23.91
C LYS A 151 16.72 16.96 24.50
N PHE A 152 16.68 18.06 23.77
CA PHE A 152 17.42 19.28 24.13
C PHE A 152 16.58 20.58 24.21
N MET A 153 15.25 20.50 24.15
CA MET A 153 14.33 21.65 24.36
C MET A 153 14.38 22.31 25.76
N GLY A 154 15.45 22.16 26.54
CA GLY A 154 15.58 22.74 27.88
C GLY A 154 17.00 23.10 28.34
N LYS A 155 18.01 23.04 27.46
CA LYS A 155 19.40 23.41 27.80
C LYS A 155 20.10 24.07 26.61
N THR A 156 19.74 25.30 26.32
CA THR A 156 20.50 26.15 25.38
C THR A 156 21.22 27.21 26.21
N ASP A 157 22.45 26.93 26.62
CA ASP A 157 23.42 28.00 26.78
C ASP A 157 23.91 28.32 25.36
N GLY A 158 23.59 29.53 24.90
CA GLY A 158 23.78 29.97 23.53
C GLY A 158 25.23 30.05 23.09
N ASP A 159 25.41 29.96 21.77
CA ASP A 159 26.61 30.24 20.96
C ASP A 159 27.83 29.29 21.00
N TYR A 160 28.05 28.45 22.01
CA TYR A 160 29.25 27.57 22.03
C TYR A 160 29.00 26.09 21.67
N TYR A 161 27.74 25.64 21.60
CA TYR A 161 27.41 24.26 21.23
C TYR A 161 26.21 24.22 20.29
N THR A 162 26.48 24.21 18.99
CA THR A 162 25.46 24.21 17.95
C THR A 162 24.93 22.80 17.68
N LEU A 163 23.82 22.70 16.94
CA LEU A 163 23.28 21.40 16.49
C LEU A 163 24.30 20.60 15.66
N ASP A 164 25.20 21.29 14.96
CA ASP A 164 26.26 20.68 14.16
C ASP A 164 27.34 20.04 15.05
N ASP A 165 27.79 20.73 16.11
CA ASP A 165 28.75 20.20 17.08
C ASP A 165 28.20 18.95 17.78
N MET A 166 26.89 18.91 18.01
CA MET A 166 26.19 17.75 18.56
C MET A 166 26.12 16.58 17.58
N PHE A 167 25.85 16.84 16.30
CA PHE A 167 25.82 15.80 15.27
C PHE A 167 27.20 15.15 15.12
N VAL A 168 28.26 15.96 15.12
CA VAL A 168 29.65 15.49 15.08
C VAL A 168 29.98 14.67 16.33
N SER A 169 29.60 15.15 17.52
CA SER A 169 29.82 14.44 18.78
C SER A 169 29.11 13.08 18.83
N LYS A 170 27.87 13.00 18.32
CA LYS A 170 27.07 11.77 18.27
C LYS A 170 27.52 10.81 17.18
N ALA A 171 27.95 11.30 16.02
CA ALA A 171 28.51 10.46 14.96
C ALA A 171 29.85 9.82 15.37
N ALA A 172 30.60 10.47 16.27
CA ALA A 172 31.81 9.92 16.87
C ALA A 172 31.53 8.84 17.94
N GLU A 173 30.33 8.83 18.54
CA GLU A 173 29.90 7.80 19.47
C GLU A 173 29.57 6.52 18.67
N ARG A 174 30.45 5.51 18.71
CA ARG A 174 30.22 4.23 18.03
C ARG A 174 28.87 3.66 18.44
N GLU A 175 27.98 3.45 17.46
CA GLU A 175 26.72 2.75 17.68
C GLU A 175 26.99 1.38 18.32
N ARG A 176 26.18 1.01 19.32
CA ARG A 176 26.29 -0.28 19.98
C ARG A 176 25.98 -1.37 18.95
N LEU A 177 26.95 -2.25 18.70
CA LEU A 177 26.80 -3.41 17.82
C LEU A 177 25.53 -4.19 18.22
N GLY A 178 24.54 -4.23 17.32
CA GLY A 178 23.25 -4.91 17.51
C GLY A 178 22.03 -4.00 17.69
N GLU A 179 22.18 -2.73 18.08
CA GLU A 179 21.04 -1.80 18.19
C GLU A 179 20.43 -1.51 16.80
N GLU A 180 21.27 -1.42 15.77
CA GLU A 180 20.82 -1.28 14.38
C GLU A 180 20.00 -2.49 13.93
N GLU A 181 20.48 -3.72 14.17
CA GLU A 181 19.77 -4.95 13.81
C GLU A 181 18.42 -5.03 14.54
N GLU A 182 18.40 -4.72 15.84
CA GLU A 182 17.18 -4.72 16.64
C GLU A 182 16.18 -3.67 16.12
N ASN A 183 16.66 -2.49 15.73
CA ASN A 183 15.83 -1.43 15.17
C ASN A 183 15.29 -1.82 13.78
N GLN A 184 16.12 -2.40 12.91
CA GLN A 184 15.69 -2.92 11.61
C GLN A 184 14.65 -4.03 11.77
N ARG A 185 14.86 -4.95 12.71
CA ARG A 185 13.90 -6.01 13.03
C ARG A 185 12.60 -5.43 13.56
N LYS A 186 12.64 -4.46 14.48
CA LYS A 186 11.46 -3.78 15.01
C LYS A 186 10.69 -3.05 13.90
N LYS A 187 11.38 -2.34 13.01
CA LYS A 187 10.79 -1.67 11.83
C LYS A 187 10.10 -2.68 10.91
N ALA A 188 10.80 -3.75 10.53
CA ALA A 188 10.26 -4.80 9.66
C ALA A 188 9.02 -5.49 10.28
N ILE A 189 9.04 -5.78 11.58
CA ILE A 189 7.89 -6.36 12.29
C ILE A 189 6.72 -5.39 12.34
N ALA A 190 6.98 -4.11 12.64
CA ALA A 190 5.94 -3.09 12.70
C ALA A 190 5.28 -2.86 11.33
N GLU A 191 6.08 -2.77 10.27
CA GLU A 191 5.60 -2.64 8.90
C GLU A 191 4.81 -3.86 8.44
N HIS A 192 5.32 -5.07 8.70
CA HIS A 192 4.62 -6.30 8.37
C HIS A 192 3.28 -6.40 9.13
N ARG A 193 3.27 -6.07 10.42
CA ARG A 193 2.04 -6.09 11.23
C ARG A 193 1.03 -5.06 10.73
N SER A 194 1.50 -3.86 10.37
CA SER A 194 0.66 -2.81 9.79
C SER A 194 0.07 -3.25 8.45
N LEU A 195 0.89 -3.81 7.56
CA LEU A 195 0.47 -4.27 6.24
C LEU A 195 -0.53 -5.42 6.35
N ALA A 196 -0.25 -6.43 7.17
CA ALA A 196 -1.17 -7.54 7.40
C ALA A 196 -2.52 -7.06 7.94
N ALA A 197 -2.52 -6.11 8.88
CA ALA A 197 -3.75 -5.53 9.42
C ALA A 197 -4.54 -4.72 8.38
N GLN A 198 -3.88 -4.09 7.41
CA GLN A 198 -4.55 -3.39 6.31
C GLN A 198 -5.08 -4.37 5.26
N MET A 199 -4.31 -5.40 4.90
CA MET A 199 -4.74 -6.43 3.95
C MET A 199 -5.98 -7.19 4.42
N GLU A 200 -6.05 -7.53 5.71
CA GLU A 200 -7.22 -8.20 6.33
C GLU A 200 -8.51 -7.36 6.20
N LYS A 201 -8.37 -6.03 6.29
CA LYS A 201 -9.47 -5.05 6.25
C LYS A 201 -9.70 -4.47 4.87
N CYS A 202 -8.88 -4.81 3.88
CA CYS A 202 -8.95 -4.27 2.54
C CYS A 202 -10.29 -4.67 1.91
N LEU A 203 -10.87 -3.80 1.07
CA LEU A 203 -12.11 -4.10 0.35
C LEU A 203 -11.86 -4.67 -1.05
N TYR A 204 -10.59 -4.90 -1.39
CA TYR A 204 -10.15 -5.16 -2.76
C TYR A 204 -9.19 -6.35 -2.88
N CYS A 205 -8.55 -6.77 -1.79
CA CYS A 205 -7.75 -8.00 -1.78
C CYS A 205 -8.69 -9.21 -1.69
N PHE A 206 -8.47 -10.23 -2.52
CA PHE A 206 -9.28 -11.46 -2.54
C PHE A 206 -9.23 -12.24 -1.22
N ASP A 207 -8.10 -12.18 -0.52
CA ASP A 207 -7.89 -12.88 0.75
C ASP A 207 -8.55 -12.17 1.95
N SER A 208 -9.10 -10.97 1.74
CA SER A 208 -9.67 -10.17 2.82
C SER A 208 -11.09 -10.61 3.19
N SER A 209 -11.46 -10.39 4.46
CA SER A 209 -12.77 -10.80 5.00
C SER A 209 -13.93 -9.90 4.58
N GLN A 210 -13.65 -8.67 4.13
CA GLN A 210 -14.65 -7.65 3.81
C GLN A 210 -14.90 -7.51 2.29
N PHE A 211 -14.24 -8.31 1.46
CA PHE A 211 -14.29 -8.25 0.01
C PHE A 211 -15.66 -8.66 -0.56
N PRO A 212 -16.40 -7.76 -1.24
CA PRO A 212 -17.67 -8.08 -1.89
C PRO A 212 -17.44 -8.78 -3.23
N LYS A 213 -17.49 -10.11 -3.24
CA LYS A 213 -17.21 -10.95 -4.42
C LYS A 213 -18.23 -10.77 -5.56
N HIS A 214 -19.48 -10.45 -5.23
CA HIS A 214 -20.57 -10.30 -6.19
C HIS A 214 -20.44 -9.06 -7.10
N LEU A 215 -19.56 -8.11 -6.76
CA LEU A 215 -19.34 -6.88 -7.54
C LEU A 215 -18.27 -7.03 -8.63
N ILE A 216 -17.62 -8.20 -8.73
CA ILE A 216 -16.63 -8.47 -9.77
C ILE A 216 -17.37 -8.75 -11.09
N VAL A 217 -16.93 -8.10 -12.16
CA VAL A 217 -17.50 -8.26 -13.51
C VAL A 217 -16.59 -9.11 -14.39
N ALA A 218 -15.32 -8.76 -14.44
CA ALA A 218 -14.33 -9.42 -15.27
C ALA A 218 -13.03 -9.57 -14.48
N ILE A 219 -12.32 -10.66 -14.73
CA ILE A 219 -11.02 -10.94 -14.11
C ILE A 219 -10.01 -11.21 -15.23
N GLY A 220 -8.94 -10.43 -15.24
CA GLY A 220 -7.81 -10.59 -16.13
C GLY A 220 -6.75 -11.54 -15.54
N VAL A 221 -5.50 -11.37 -15.95
CA VAL A 221 -4.30 -12.07 -15.47
C VAL A 221 -3.87 -11.55 -14.09
N LYS A 222 -3.67 -10.24 -13.95
CA LYS A 222 -3.20 -9.59 -12.71
C LYS A 222 -4.14 -8.49 -12.21
N VAL A 223 -5.12 -8.08 -13.01
CA VAL A 223 -6.11 -7.05 -12.64
C VAL A 223 -7.53 -7.55 -12.89
N TYR A 224 -8.51 -6.89 -12.28
CA TYR A 224 -9.91 -7.21 -12.43
C TYR A 224 -10.76 -5.95 -12.45
N LEU A 225 -11.96 -6.07 -13.02
CA LEU A 225 -12.97 -5.03 -13.10
C LEU A 225 -14.04 -5.29 -12.03
N CYS A 226 -14.33 -4.30 -11.20
CA CYS A 226 -15.37 -4.39 -10.18
C CYS A 226 -16.22 -3.13 -10.10
N LEU A 227 -17.40 -3.25 -9.50
CA LEU A 227 -18.26 -2.12 -9.19
C LEU A 227 -18.01 -1.61 -7.76
N PRO A 228 -18.29 -0.32 -7.48
CA PRO A 228 -18.20 0.21 -6.12
C PRO A 228 -19.22 -0.45 -5.19
N ASN A 229 -18.81 -0.66 -3.93
CA ASN A 229 -19.68 -1.18 -2.86
C ASN A 229 -20.69 -0.13 -2.35
N VAL A 230 -20.42 1.15 -2.61
CA VAL A 230 -21.35 2.24 -2.34
C VAL A 230 -22.22 2.50 -3.56
N ARG A 231 -23.29 3.28 -3.39
CA ARG A 231 -24.07 3.82 -4.51
C ARG A 231 -23.13 4.49 -5.50
N SER A 232 -23.24 4.08 -6.76
CA SER A 232 -22.45 4.63 -7.85
C SER A 232 -22.76 6.12 -8.03
N LEU A 233 -21.72 6.89 -8.38
CA LEU A 233 -21.87 8.32 -8.65
C LEU A 233 -22.67 8.54 -9.93
N THR A 234 -22.40 7.70 -10.93
CA THR A 234 -22.99 7.71 -12.27
C THR A 234 -23.37 6.28 -12.64
N GLU A 235 -24.26 6.14 -13.62
CA GLU A 235 -24.63 4.84 -14.16
C GLU A 235 -23.44 4.23 -14.94
N GLY A 236 -22.98 3.05 -14.54
CA GLY A 236 -21.79 2.43 -15.12
C GLY A 236 -20.46 2.79 -14.45
N HIS A 237 -20.47 3.44 -13.28
CA HIS A 237 -19.26 3.61 -12.47
C HIS A 237 -18.61 2.24 -12.18
N CYS A 238 -17.39 2.05 -12.67
CA CYS A 238 -16.60 0.85 -12.47
C CYS A 238 -15.19 1.17 -11.98
N LEU A 239 -14.51 0.16 -11.46
CA LEU A 239 -13.19 0.26 -10.84
C LEU A 239 -12.29 -0.79 -11.47
N ILE A 240 -11.09 -0.38 -11.91
CA ILE A 240 -10.03 -1.28 -12.31
C ILE A 240 -9.07 -1.42 -11.13
N VAL A 241 -8.87 -2.66 -10.69
CA VAL A 241 -8.16 -2.95 -9.44
C VAL A 241 -7.17 -4.10 -9.67
N PRO A 242 -5.90 -3.98 -9.23
CA PRO A 242 -4.97 -5.09 -9.28
C PRO A 242 -5.33 -6.16 -8.24
N LEU A 243 -5.08 -7.43 -8.55
CA LEU A 243 -5.31 -8.58 -7.65
C LEU A 243 -4.45 -8.47 -6.38
N GLN A 244 -3.21 -8.02 -6.53
CA GLN A 244 -2.25 -7.84 -5.44
C GLN A 244 -2.38 -6.44 -4.82
N HIS A 245 -1.99 -6.33 -3.55
CA HIS A 245 -1.99 -5.06 -2.81
C HIS A 245 -0.88 -4.14 -3.31
N HIS A 246 -1.16 -3.41 -4.38
CA HIS A 246 -0.34 -2.29 -4.84
C HIS A 246 -0.92 -0.99 -4.30
N ARG A 247 -0.06 0.01 -4.12
CA ARG A 247 -0.44 1.28 -3.47
C ARG A 247 -0.66 2.43 -4.46
N ALA A 248 0.04 2.42 -5.58
CA ALA A 248 0.01 3.48 -6.58
C ALA A 248 0.43 2.93 -7.95
N ALA A 249 -0.05 3.53 -9.03
CA ALA A 249 0.35 3.20 -10.40
C ALA A 249 1.86 3.38 -10.63
N THR A 250 2.49 4.37 -10.00
CA THR A 250 3.95 4.58 -10.10
C THR A 250 4.76 3.40 -9.57
N LEU A 251 4.18 2.60 -8.67
CA LEU A 251 4.82 1.43 -8.06
C LEU A 251 4.48 0.12 -8.79
N LEU A 252 3.65 0.17 -9.83
CA LEU A 252 3.30 -1.00 -10.62
C LEU A 252 4.42 -1.42 -11.55
N ASP A 253 4.43 -2.73 -11.83
CA ASP A 253 5.21 -3.31 -12.91
C ASP A 253 4.54 -3.02 -14.26
N GLU A 254 5.32 -3.07 -15.34
CA GLU A 254 4.86 -2.75 -16.69
C GLU A 254 3.73 -3.67 -17.16
N ASP A 255 3.84 -4.97 -16.90
CA ASP A 255 2.79 -5.95 -17.22
C ASP A 255 1.43 -5.60 -16.62
N ILE A 256 1.41 -5.14 -15.36
CA ILE A 256 0.16 -4.82 -14.65
C ILE A 256 -0.44 -3.55 -15.26
N TRP A 257 0.42 -2.56 -15.55
CA TRP A 257 -0.02 -1.32 -16.15
C TRP A 257 -0.57 -1.51 -17.56
N GLU A 258 0.07 -2.32 -18.38
CA GLU A 258 -0.42 -2.63 -19.73
C GLU A 258 -1.78 -3.31 -19.69
N GLU A 259 -2.01 -4.17 -18.70
CA GLU A 259 -3.31 -4.77 -18.47
C GLU A 259 -4.38 -3.75 -18.06
N ILE A 260 -4.06 -2.82 -17.16
CA ILE A 260 -4.95 -1.69 -16.81
C ILE A 260 -5.29 -0.88 -18.07
N GLN A 261 -4.31 -0.63 -18.94
CA GLN A 261 -4.53 0.09 -20.19
C GLN A 261 -5.42 -0.68 -21.18
N MET A 262 -5.36 -2.01 -21.21
CA MET A 262 -6.29 -2.83 -22.00
C MET A 262 -7.73 -2.70 -21.50
N PHE A 263 -7.95 -2.74 -20.19
CA PHE A 263 -9.25 -2.47 -19.58
C PHE A 263 -9.74 -1.05 -19.86
N ARG A 264 -8.85 -0.05 -19.75
CA ARG A 264 -9.17 1.34 -20.07
C ARG A 264 -9.66 1.48 -21.51
N LYS A 265 -8.92 0.95 -22.49
CA LYS A 265 -9.28 1.03 -23.92
C LYS A 265 -10.63 0.39 -24.24
N SER A 266 -10.90 -0.77 -23.65
CA SER A 266 -12.15 -1.50 -23.85
C SER A 266 -13.34 -0.80 -23.18
N LEU A 267 -13.16 -0.23 -21.99
CA LEU A 267 -14.18 0.60 -21.34
C LEU A 267 -14.49 1.85 -22.14
N VAL A 268 -13.48 2.58 -22.62
CA VAL A 268 -13.71 3.77 -23.44
C VAL A 268 -14.52 3.42 -24.69
N LYS A 269 -14.15 2.35 -25.40
CA LYS A 269 -14.91 1.90 -26.58
C LYS A 269 -16.36 1.54 -26.23
N MET A 270 -16.58 0.83 -25.13
CA MET A 270 -17.93 0.46 -24.69
C MET A 270 -18.81 1.69 -24.39
N PHE A 271 -18.24 2.71 -23.74
CA PHE A 271 -18.98 3.91 -23.38
C PHE A 271 -19.16 4.87 -24.56
N GLU A 272 -18.17 4.95 -25.46
CA GLU A 272 -18.27 5.69 -26.72
C GLU A 272 -19.43 5.17 -27.58
N ASP A 273 -19.58 3.85 -27.70
CA ASP A 273 -20.70 3.22 -28.42
C ASP A 273 -22.07 3.49 -27.76
N LYS A 274 -22.09 3.87 -26.46
CA LYS A 274 -23.28 4.31 -25.71
C LYS A 274 -23.50 5.83 -25.78
N GLY A 275 -22.63 6.58 -26.45
CA GLY A 275 -22.68 8.04 -26.49
C GLY A 275 -22.26 8.73 -25.18
N LEU A 276 -21.52 8.02 -24.32
CA LEU A 276 -20.97 8.52 -23.07
C LEU A 276 -19.45 8.76 -23.22
N ASP A 277 -18.93 9.69 -22.45
CA ASP A 277 -17.49 9.90 -22.28
C ASP A 277 -17.02 9.37 -20.92
N CYS A 278 -15.73 9.14 -20.75
CA CYS A 278 -15.15 8.48 -19.59
C CYS A 278 -14.10 9.34 -18.91
N ILE A 279 -14.19 9.47 -17.60
CA ILE A 279 -13.11 10.00 -16.78
C ILE A 279 -12.50 8.89 -15.94
N PHE A 280 -11.18 8.76 -15.99
CA PHE A 280 -10.44 7.86 -15.14
C PHE A 280 -9.73 8.65 -14.03
N LEU A 281 -9.83 8.16 -12.80
CA LEU A 281 -9.26 8.81 -11.63
C LEU A 281 -8.36 7.85 -10.86
N GLU A 282 -7.20 8.36 -10.45
CA GLU A 282 -6.37 7.74 -9.42
C GLU A 282 -6.10 8.76 -8.32
N THR A 283 -6.37 8.39 -7.07
CA THR A 283 -6.02 9.22 -5.91
C THR A 283 -5.14 8.41 -4.97
N ASN A 284 -3.85 8.67 -5.01
CA ASN A 284 -2.88 8.06 -4.12
C ASN A 284 -2.60 9.00 -2.94
N MET A 285 -3.31 8.78 -1.84
CA MET A 285 -3.08 9.48 -0.59
C MET A 285 -1.88 8.88 0.16
N GLY A 286 -1.24 9.71 0.99
CA GLY A 286 -0.11 9.42 1.86
C GLY A 286 0.29 7.96 2.07
N MET A 287 1.57 7.69 1.83
CA MET A 287 2.18 6.37 1.86
C MET A 287 2.00 5.56 3.16
N LYS A 288 1.73 6.24 4.28
CA LYS A 288 1.63 5.63 5.60
C LYS A 288 0.40 4.74 5.77
N LYS A 289 -0.72 5.07 5.11
CA LYS A 289 -1.99 4.35 5.30
C LYS A 289 -2.18 3.14 4.37
N GLN A 290 -1.20 2.85 3.51
CA GLN A 290 -1.11 1.64 2.68
C GLN A 290 -2.45 1.22 2.05
N TYR A 291 -3.17 2.18 1.44
CA TYR A 291 -4.40 1.87 0.72
C TYR A 291 -4.11 1.01 -0.52
N HIS A 292 -5.11 0.25 -0.95
CA HIS A 292 -5.07 -0.50 -2.20
C HIS A 292 -5.29 0.46 -3.36
N MET A 293 -4.56 0.27 -4.44
CA MET A 293 -4.66 1.07 -5.65
C MET A 293 -6.00 0.82 -6.33
N VAL A 294 -6.77 1.88 -6.54
CA VAL A 294 -8.03 1.82 -7.26
C VAL A 294 -7.96 2.84 -8.39
N TYR A 295 -8.20 2.37 -9.61
CA TYR A 295 -8.32 3.21 -10.79
C TYR A 295 -9.82 3.32 -11.12
N GLU A 296 -10.45 4.42 -10.71
CA GLU A 296 -11.88 4.63 -10.86
C GLU A 296 -12.21 5.04 -12.30
N CYS A 297 -13.29 4.52 -12.87
CA CYS A 297 -13.81 4.88 -14.18
C CYS A 297 -15.24 5.38 -14.02
N ILE A 298 -15.45 6.65 -14.33
CA ILE A 298 -16.71 7.36 -14.12
C ILE A 298 -17.22 7.82 -15.49
N PRO A 299 -18.20 7.11 -16.08
CA PRO A 299 -18.81 7.51 -17.34
C PRO A 299 -19.77 8.69 -17.13
N LEU A 300 -19.81 9.61 -18.09
CA LEU A 300 -20.65 10.79 -18.03
C LEU A 300 -21.12 11.19 -19.44
N PRO A 301 -22.17 12.01 -19.57
CA PRO A 301 -22.62 12.48 -20.87
C PRO A 301 -21.50 13.20 -21.62
N LYS A 302 -21.40 12.99 -22.94
CA LYS A 302 -20.32 13.55 -23.76
C LYS A 302 -20.20 15.07 -23.67
N GLU A 303 -21.33 15.78 -23.60
CA GLU A 303 -21.40 17.23 -23.41
C GLU A 303 -20.72 17.71 -22.12
N VAL A 304 -20.82 16.94 -21.04
CA VAL A 304 -20.15 17.22 -19.76
C VAL A 304 -18.67 16.82 -19.84
N GLY A 305 -18.37 15.76 -20.60
CA GLY A 305 -17.01 15.25 -20.80
C GLY A 305 -16.10 16.25 -21.51
N ASP A 306 -16.63 16.92 -22.55
CA ASP A 306 -15.92 17.97 -23.27
C ASP A 306 -15.53 19.15 -22.36
N MET A 307 -16.34 19.42 -21.33
CA MET A 307 -16.09 20.47 -20.34
C MET A 307 -15.18 20.04 -19.19
N ALA A 308 -15.04 18.73 -18.95
CA ALA A 308 -14.33 18.21 -17.79
C ALA A 308 -12.87 18.67 -17.67
N PRO A 309 -12.05 18.73 -18.75
CA PRO A 309 -10.70 19.28 -18.66
C PRO A 309 -10.65 20.70 -18.09
N ILE A 310 -11.64 21.54 -18.38
CA ILE A 310 -11.71 22.92 -17.89
C ILE A 310 -11.96 22.94 -16.38
N TYR A 311 -12.92 22.15 -15.90
CA TYR A 311 -13.22 22.03 -14.47
C TYR A 311 -12.04 21.48 -13.67
N PHE A 312 -11.43 20.39 -14.14
CA PHE A 312 -10.27 19.81 -13.47
C PHE A 312 -9.06 20.75 -13.47
N LYS A 313 -8.81 21.43 -14.59
CA LYS A 313 -7.73 22.42 -14.66
C LYS A 313 -7.94 23.54 -13.65
N LYS A 314 -9.14 24.11 -13.57
CA LYS A 314 -9.48 25.15 -12.59
C LYS A 314 -9.35 24.65 -11.16
N ALA A 315 -9.98 23.52 -10.84
CA ALA A 315 -9.99 22.96 -9.51
C ALA A 315 -8.58 22.61 -8.99
N ILE A 316 -7.72 22.03 -9.84
CA ILE A 316 -6.33 21.69 -9.45
C ILE A 316 -5.49 22.96 -9.18
N MET A 317 -5.71 24.04 -9.93
CA MET A 317 -4.99 25.30 -9.70
C MET A 317 -5.43 25.98 -8.39
N GLU A 318 -6.70 25.81 -8.01
CA GLU A 318 -7.33 26.40 -6.82
C GLU A 318 -7.20 25.53 -5.55
N SER A 319 -6.95 24.22 -5.68
CA SER A 319 -7.08 23.27 -4.56
C SER A 319 -5.94 23.28 -3.54
N ASP A 320 -4.73 23.62 -3.97
CA ASP A 320 -3.53 23.49 -3.13
C ASP A 320 -2.98 24.86 -2.70
N GLU A 321 -2.15 24.85 -1.66
CA GLU A 321 -1.48 26.02 -1.09
C GLU A 321 -0.92 26.93 -2.20
N GLU A 322 -1.15 28.25 -2.07
CA GLU A 322 -0.71 29.24 -3.07
C GLU A 322 0.80 29.18 -3.31
N TRP A 323 1.56 28.74 -2.30
CA TRP A 323 3.01 28.60 -2.31
C TRP A 323 3.49 27.14 -2.34
N SER A 324 2.88 26.31 -3.19
CA SER A 324 3.35 24.93 -3.45
C SER A 324 4.76 24.93 -4.05
N MET A 325 5.62 24.01 -3.61
CA MET A 325 6.99 23.86 -4.15
C MET A 325 6.96 23.20 -5.53
N ASN A 326 6.06 22.24 -5.73
CA ASN A 326 5.88 21.56 -6.99
C ASN A 326 4.89 22.33 -7.88
N LYS A 327 5.07 22.21 -9.20
CA LYS A 327 4.11 22.74 -10.17
C LYS A 327 2.75 22.06 -9.95
N LYS A 328 1.72 22.85 -9.63
CA LYS A 328 0.38 22.32 -9.30
C LYS A 328 -0.20 21.44 -10.41
N LEU A 329 -0.09 21.86 -11.66
CA LEU A 329 -0.65 21.13 -12.80
C LEU A 329 0.46 20.58 -13.69
N ILE A 330 0.50 19.26 -13.81
CA ILE A 330 1.34 18.50 -14.72
C ILE A 330 0.45 17.96 -15.83
N ASP A 331 0.79 18.26 -17.08
CA ASP A 331 0.07 17.74 -18.25
C ASP A 331 0.56 16.32 -18.58
N LEU A 332 -0.37 15.37 -18.66
CA LEU A 332 -0.13 13.97 -18.98
C LEU A 332 -0.46 13.63 -20.44
N SER A 333 -0.89 14.60 -21.25
CA SER A 333 -1.25 14.38 -22.66
C SER A 333 -0.13 13.70 -23.47
N SER A 334 1.12 14.11 -23.24
CA SER A 334 2.30 13.56 -23.94
C SER A 334 3.06 12.48 -23.18
N LYS A 335 2.88 12.38 -21.85
CA LYS A 335 3.69 11.53 -20.95
C LYS A 335 2.83 10.81 -19.93
N ASP A 336 3.10 9.51 -19.79
CA ASP A 336 2.48 8.64 -18.78
C ASP A 336 2.82 9.09 -17.34
N ILE A 337 1.90 8.82 -16.41
CA ILE A 337 2.00 9.17 -14.98
C ILE A 337 3.30 8.64 -14.38
N ARG A 338 3.71 7.43 -14.77
CA ARG A 338 4.93 6.75 -14.27
C ARG A 338 6.23 7.48 -14.63
N LYS A 339 6.22 8.29 -15.70
CA LYS A 339 7.38 9.09 -16.14
C LYS A 339 7.30 10.55 -15.65
N SER A 340 6.09 11.01 -15.33
CA SER A 340 5.82 12.39 -14.91
C SER A 340 5.92 12.59 -13.40
N VAL A 341 5.51 11.59 -12.60
CA VAL A 341 5.53 11.66 -11.13
C VAL A 341 6.57 10.69 -10.56
N PRO A 342 7.52 11.15 -9.74
CA PRO A 342 8.47 10.28 -9.06
C PRO A 342 7.80 9.28 -8.12
N ARG A 343 8.38 8.07 -8.02
CA ARG A 343 7.95 7.06 -7.05
C ARG A 343 8.21 7.58 -5.62
N GLY A 344 7.21 7.51 -4.75
CA GLY A 344 7.37 7.91 -3.33
C GLY A 344 6.45 9.05 -2.89
N LEU A 345 5.95 9.84 -3.84
CA LEU A 345 5.12 11.01 -3.54
C LEU A 345 3.62 10.70 -3.69
N PRO A 346 2.75 11.22 -2.82
CA PRO A 346 1.31 11.23 -3.03
C PRO A 346 0.96 12.05 -4.27
N TYR A 347 -0.02 11.59 -5.04
CA TYR A 347 -0.46 12.29 -6.24
C TYR A 347 -1.93 12.01 -6.53
N PHE A 348 -2.54 12.95 -7.23
CA PHE A 348 -3.82 12.81 -7.87
C PHE A 348 -3.60 12.84 -9.39
N SER A 349 -4.22 11.93 -10.12
CA SER A 349 -4.23 11.96 -11.58
C SER A 349 -5.62 11.73 -12.12
N VAL A 350 -5.94 12.50 -13.15
CA VAL A 350 -7.18 12.42 -13.93
C VAL A 350 -6.83 12.20 -15.40
N ASP A 351 -7.60 11.37 -16.07
CA ASP A 351 -7.42 10.96 -17.44
C ASP A 351 -8.76 11.04 -18.19
N PHE A 352 -8.76 11.61 -19.40
CA PHE A 352 -9.97 11.87 -20.18
C PHE A 352 -10.07 10.88 -21.36
N GLY A 353 -10.88 9.84 -21.20
CA GLY A 353 -11.03 8.77 -22.17
C GLY A 353 -9.69 8.08 -22.47
N LEU A 354 -9.29 8.09 -23.75
CA LEU A 354 -7.98 7.61 -24.21
C LEU A 354 -6.87 8.66 -24.13
N HIS A 355 -7.23 9.94 -24.08
CA HIS A 355 -6.26 11.02 -24.02
C HIS A 355 -5.68 11.12 -22.61
N GLY A 356 -4.41 11.52 -22.52
CA GLY A 356 -3.79 11.83 -21.23
C GLY A 356 -4.45 13.06 -20.62
N GLY A 357 -4.62 13.07 -19.30
CA GLY A 357 -5.22 14.20 -18.58
C GLY A 357 -4.21 15.02 -17.77
N PHE A 358 -4.50 15.21 -16.49
CA PHE A 358 -3.69 16.03 -15.59
C PHE A 358 -3.22 15.23 -14.38
N ALA A 359 -2.04 15.57 -13.87
CA ALA A 359 -1.54 15.11 -12.58
C ALA A 359 -1.26 16.31 -11.67
N HIS A 360 -1.44 16.06 -10.37
CA HIS A 360 -1.13 16.98 -9.30
C HIS A 360 -0.40 16.21 -8.19
N VAL A 361 0.77 16.68 -7.77
CA VAL A 361 1.51 16.11 -6.63
C VAL A 361 0.92 16.71 -5.35
N ILE A 362 0.46 15.86 -4.44
CA ILE A 362 -0.22 16.30 -3.21
C ILE A 362 0.83 16.52 -2.13
N GLU A 363 1.02 17.78 -1.73
CA GLU A 363 1.93 18.16 -0.64
C GLU A 363 1.22 18.06 0.73
N ASP A 364 0.11 18.80 0.90
CA ASP A 364 -0.68 18.79 2.14
C ASP A 364 -1.89 17.85 2.07
N GLN A 365 -1.78 16.69 2.73
CA GLN A 365 -2.84 15.69 2.81
C GLN A 365 -4.04 16.11 3.68
N HIS A 366 -3.93 17.16 4.49
CA HIS A 366 -5.03 17.63 5.32
C HIS A 366 -5.98 18.54 4.56
N LYS A 367 -5.44 19.39 3.67
CA LYS A 367 -6.23 20.28 2.80
C LYS A 367 -6.79 19.53 1.60
N PHE A 368 -6.07 18.54 1.08
CA PHE A 368 -6.51 17.79 -0.09
C PHE A 368 -7.50 16.66 0.27
N PRO A 369 -8.78 16.73 -0.16
CA PRO A 369 -9.74 15.69 0.12
C PRO A 369 -9.44 14.43 -0.69
N HIS A 370 -9.50 13.25 -0.05
CA HIS A 370 -9.31 11.96 -0.74
C HIS A 370 -10.37 11.63 -1.81
N TYR A 371 -11.48 12.37 -1.85
CA TYR A 371 -12.56 12.24 -2.83
C TYR A 371 -12.57 13.39 -3.86
N PHE A 372 -11.49 14.18 -3.95
CA PHE A 372 -11.37 15.37 -4.80
C PHE A 372 -11.94 15.19 -6.21
N GLY A 373 -11.53 14.14 -6.93
CA GLY A 373 -12.02 13.93 -8.29
C GLY A 373 -13.53 13.65 -8.39
N LYS A 374 -14.10 12.95 -7.40
CA LYS A 374 -15.55 12.70 -7.33
C LYS A 374 -16.34 13.95 -6.94
N GLU A 375 -15.76 14.85 -6.16
CA GLU A 375 -16.37 16.13 -5.82
C GLU A 375 -16.49 17.04 -7.06
N ILE A 376 -15.45 17.08 -7.90
CA ILE A 376 -15.49 17.83 -9.16
C ILE A 376 -16.57 17.25 -10.09
N ILE A 377 -16.57 15.92 -10.29
CA ILE A 377 -17.58 15.29 -11.16
C ILE A 377 -18.99 15.42 -10.59
N GLY A 378 -19.14 15.26 -9.27
CA GLY A 378 -20.41 15.47 -8.60
C GLY A 378 -20.92 16.91 -8.72
N GLY A 379 -20.02 17.90 -8.69
CA GLY A 379 -20.35 19.31 -8.95
C GLY A 379 -20.71 19.59 -10.41
N MET A 380 -20.05 18.93 -11.37
CA MET A 380 -20.38 19.05 -12.80
C MET A 380 -21.75 18.44 -13.14
N LEU A 381 -22.13 17.37 -12.46
CA LEU A 381 -23.39 16.64 -12.68
C LEU A 381 -24.53 17.07 -11.73
N ASP A 382 -24.29 18.07 -10.87
CA ASP A 382 -25.24 18.55 -9.85
C ASP A 382 -25.81 17.43 -8.93
N ILE A 383 -24.91 16.60 -8.40
CA ILE A 383 -25.25 15.43 -7.57
C ILE A 383 -25.12 15.78 -6.07
N GLU A 384 -25.87 15.09 -5.21
CA GLU A 384 -25.79 15.28 -3.76
C GLU A 384 -24.41 14.89 -3.16
N PRO A 385 -23.78 15.75 -2.33
CA PRO A 385 -22.47 15.47 -1.72
C PRO A 385 -22.36 14.22 -0.84
N ARG A 386 -23.48 13.64 -0.43
CA ARG A 386 -23.51 12.39 0.36
C ARG A 386 -22.95 11.21 -0.42
N LEU A 387 -23.05 11.22 -1.76
CA LEU A 387 -22.56 10.12 -2.59
C LEU A 387 -21.04 9.98 -2.54
N TRP A 388 -20.28 11.08 -2.62
CA TRP A 388 -18.82 11.01 -2.65
C TRP A 388 -18.14 11.16 -1.29
N ARG A 389 -18.76 11.82 -0.29
CA ARG A 389 -18.11 12.04 1.03
C ARG A 389 -18.13 10.82 1.94
N LYS A 390 -19.25 10.08 2.01
CA LYS A 390 -19.41 8.92 2.90
C LYS A 390 -19.87 7.67 2.16
N GLY A 391 -20.48 7.83 0.99
CA GLY A 391 -21.06 6.74 0.22
C GLY A 391 -22.31 6.16 0.89
N ILE A 392 -23.39 6.06 0.13
CA ILE A 392 -24.62 5.41 0.61
C ILE A 392 -24.47 3.92 0.39
N ARG A 393 -24.68 3.10 1.43
CA ARG A 393 -24.68 1.65 1.28
C ARG A 393 -25.97 1.20 0.61
N GLU A 394 -25.83 0.31 -0.36
CA GLU A 394 -26.96 -0.29 -1.08
C GLU A 394 -27.33 -1.65 -0.50
N SER A 395 -28.54 -2.11 -0.84
CA SER A 395 -28.94 -3.48 -0.55
C SER A 395 -28.15 -4.45 -1.43
N PHE A 396 -27.97 -5.68 -0.97
CA PHE A 396 -27.27 -6.70 -1.75
C PHE A 396 -27.96 -6.99 -3.09
N GLU A 397 -29.30 -7.00 -3.11
CA GLU A 397 -30.07 -7.29 -4.32
C GLU A 397 -29.95 -6.17 -5.36
N ASP A 398 -29.93 -4.91 -4.93
CA ASP A 398 -29.68 -3.78 -5.84
C ASP A 398 -28.26 -3.83 -6.40
N GLN A 399 -27.29 -4.19 -5.55
CA GLN A 399 -25.90 -4.39 -5.96
C GLN A 399 -25.74 -5.52 -6.98
N ARG A 400 -26.52 -6.59 -6.83
CA ARG A 400 -26.55 -7.71 -7.77
C ARG A 400 -27.15 -7.31 -9.12
N LYS A 401 -28.25 -6.57 -9.11
CA LYS A 401 -28.91 -6.10 -10.34
C LYS A 401 -28.00 -5.19 -11.17
N LYS A 402 -27.31 -4.22 -10.53
CA LYS A 402 -26.35 -3.36 -11.23
C LYS A 402 -25.18 -4.15 -11.83
N ALA A 403 -24.67 -5.16 -11.13
CA ALA A 403 -23.59 -6.01 -11.64
C ALA A 403 -24.05 -6.83 -12.86
N LEU A 404 -25.28 -7.37 -12.83
CA LEU A 404 -25.88 -8.09 -13.96
C LEU A 404 -26.09 -7.17 -15.18
N GLN A 405 -26.61 -5.97 -14.95
CA GLN A 405 -26.80 -4.96 -16.00
C GLN A 405 -25.47 -4.56 -16.65
N PHE A 406 -24.45 -4.28 -15.83
CA PHE A 406 -23.13 -3.93 -16.32
C PHE A 406 -22.47 -5.10 -17.06
N ALA A 407 -22.62 -6.34 -16.57
CA ALA A 407 -22.08 -7.52 -17.24
C ALA A 407 -22.68 -7.74 -18.64
N GLN A 408 -23.97 -7.41 -18.83
CA GLN A 408 -24.60 -7.46 -20.16
C GLN A 408 -23.97 -6.44 -21.11
N TRP A 409 -23.67 -5.22 -20.63
CA TRP A 409 -23.01 -4.19 -21.42
C TRP A 409 -21.56 -4.53 -21.74
N TRP A 410 -20.86 -5.15 -20.79
CA TRP A 410 -19.45 -5.51 -20.92
C TRP A 410 -19.21 -6.72 -21.84
N LYS A 411 -20.19 -7.62 -21.97
CA LYS A 411 -20.05 -8.90 -22.68
C LYS A 411 -19.42 -8.81 -24.08
N PRO A 412 -19.77 -7.84 -24.96
CA PRO A 412 -19.15 -7.72 -26.28
C PRO A 412 -17.71 -7.19 -26.28
N TYR A 413 -17.31 -6.49 -25.20
CA TYR A 413 -16.01 -5.83 -25.08
C TYR A 413 -15.03 -6.60 -24.19
N ASP A 414 -15.47 -7.73 -23.65
CA ASP A 414 -14.70 -8.55 -22.72
C ASP A 414 -13.57 -9.32 -23.43
N PHE A 415 -12.42 -8.66 -23.54
CA PHE A 415 -11.20 -9.24 -24.11
C PHE A 415 -10.59 -10.33 -23.22
N THR A 416 -11.00 -10.44 -21.96
CA THR A 416 -10.38 -11.37 -21.04
C THR A 416 -10.69 -12.82 -21.45
N LYS A 417 -11.85 -13.08 -22.06
CA LYS A 417 -12.43 -14.43 -22.25
C LYS A 417 -11.90 -15.21 -23.46
N SER A 418 -10.77 -14.85 -24.06
CA SER A 418 -10.29 -15.51 -25.27
C SER A 418 -9.96 -17.01 -25.07
N LYS A 419 -10.97 -17.86 -25.26
CA LYS A 419 -10.91 -19.18 -25.91
C LYS A 419 -11.37 -19.04 -27.37
N SER A 420 -11.00 -17.95 -28.03
CA SER A 420 -11.20 -17.77 -29.48
C SER A 420 -9.84 -17.69 -30.16
N CYS A 421 -9.16 -18.84 -30.18
CA CYS A 421 -8.17 -19.19 -31.19
C CYS A 421 -8.61 -20.52 -31.80
#